data_AF-A0A6B3HXV5-F1
#
_entry.id   AF-A0A6B3HXV5-F1
#
_cell.length_a   1.000
_cell.length_b   1.000
_cell.length_c   1.000
_cell.angle_alpha   90.00
_cell.angle_beta   90.00
_cell.angle_gamma   90.00
#
_symmetry.space_group_name_H-M   'P 1'
#
loop_
_entity.id
_entity.type
_entity.pdbx_description
1 polymer ?
#
loop_
_entity_poly.entity_id
_entity_poly.type
_entity_poly.pdbx_seq_one_letter_code
_entity_poly.pdbx_strand_id
1 'polypeptide(L)'
;EEKDLRPCVLRLHDHLSRTFPYAFRITVADNASTDSTPAVAAALAAELRGVRYVRLEEKGRGRALRTVWSESDAPVLAYMDV
;
A
#
# COMPACT_ATOMS: atom_id res chain seq x y z
N GLU A 1 -6.55 11.73 -0.82
CA GLU A 1 -5.84 10.57 -1.41
C GLU A 1 -4.41 10.89 -1.83
N GLU A 2 -4.11 11.51 -2.98
CA GLU A 2 -2.71 11.72 -3.42
C GLU A 2 -1.82 12.39 -2.37
N LYS A 3 -2.29 13.51 -1.80
CA LYS A 3 -1.52 14.29 -0.80
C LYS A 3 -1.36 13.55 0.52
N ASP A 4 -2.26 12.61 0.79
CA ASP A 4 -2.35 11.87 2.05
C ASP A 4 -1.54 10.57 2.00
N LEU A 5 -1.35 10.00 0.81
CA LEU A 5 -0.68 8.72 0.60
C LEU A 5 0.72 8.68 1.24
N ARG A 6 1.59 9.63 0.87
CA ARG A 6 2.96 9.68 1.41
C ARG A 6 3.01 9.83 2.93
N PRO A 7 2.36 10.83 3.54
CA PRO A 7 2.39 10.97 5.00
C PRO A 7 1.74 9.77 5.72
N CYS A 8 0.68 9.16 5.17
CA CYS A 8 0.05 7.97 5.75
C CYS A 8 0.97 6.74 5.71
N VAL A 9 1.58 6.43 4.57
CA VAL A 9 2.50 5.29 4.44
C VAL A 9 3.74 5.47 5.31
N LEU A 10 4.33 6.67 5.35
CA LEU A 10 5.49 6.96 6.21
C LEU A 10 5.15 6.78 7.69
N ARG A 11 4.00 7.29 8.13
CA ARG A 11 3.56 7.17 9.52
C ARG A 11 3.32 5.71 9.91
N LEU A 12 2.65 4.94 9.04
CA LEU A 12 2.40 3.53 9.28
C LEU A 12 3.71 2.74 9.31
N HIS A 13 4.60 2.97 8.36
CA HIS A 13 5.88 2.28 8.28
C HIS A 13 6.74 2.55 9.51
N ASP A 14 6.86 3.81 9.95
CA ASP A 14 7.60 4.17 11.17
C ASP A 14 6.98 3.51 12.41
N HIS A 15 5.65 3.54 12.53
CA HIS A 15 4.97 2.88 13.64
C HIS A 15 5.25 1.38 13.67
N LEU A 16 5.00 0.66 12.57
CA LEU A 16 5.19 -0.79 12.50
C LEU A 16 6.66 -1.17 12.72
N SER A 17 7.60 -0.39 12.15
CA SER A 17 9.04 -0.64 12.33
C SER A 17 9.50 -0.52 13.79
N ARG A 18 8.86 0.35 14.58
CA ARG A 18 9.23 0.60 15.98
C ARG A 18 8.51 -0.31 16.97
N THR A 19 7.25 -0.62 16.71
CA THR A 19 6.35 -1.18 17.73
C THR A 19 5.87 -2.58 17.40
N PHE A 20 5.94 -3.01 16.13
CA PHE A 20 5.36 -4.27 15.71
C PHE A 20 6.43 -5.38 15.69
N PRO A 21 6.30 -6.41 16.55
CA PRO A 21 7.37 -7.40 16.73
C PRO A 21 7.42 -8.46 15.61
N TYR A 22 6.69 -8.26 14.52
CA TYR A 22 6.60 -9.19 13.40
C TYR A 22 6.99 -8.53 12.08
N ALA A 23 7.46 -9.33 11.12
CA ALA A 23 7.65 -8.86 9.75
C ALA A 23 6.32 -8.37 9.16
N PHE A 24 6.36 -7.28 8.42
CA PHE A 24 5.19 -6.67 7.80
C PHE A 24 5.45 -6.29 6.35
N ARG A 25 4.36 -6.12 5.60
CA ARG A 25 4.36 -5.62 4.23
C ARG A 25 3.21 -4.64 4.05
N ILE A 26 3.51 -3.44 3.57
CA ILE A 26 2.50 -2.44 3.20
C ILE A 26 2.33 -2.52 1.69
N THR A 27 1.13 -2.88 1.21
CA THR A 27 0.83 -2.91 -0.23
C THR A 27 -0.09 -1.75 -0.57
N VAL A 28 0.39 -0.80 -1.36
CA VAL A 28 -0.42 0.27 -1.94
C VAL A 28 -1.12 -0.29 -3.18
N ALA A 29 -2.42 -0.56 -3.05
CA ALA A 29 -3.27 -1.02 -4.14
C ALA A 29 -3.90 0.19 -4.85
N ASP A 30 -3.30 0.64 -5.94
CA ASP A 30 -3.79 1.76 -6.75
C ASP A 30 -4.93 1.31 -7.65
N ASN A 31 -6.09 1.93 -7.43
CA ASN A 31 -7.36 1.59 -8.04
C ASN A 31 -7.63 2.41 -9.32
N ALA A 32 -6.71 2.30 -10.28
CA ALA A 32 -6.71 3.03 -11.55
C ALA A 32 -6.67 4.56 -11.40
N SER A 33 -5.81 5.07 -10.52
CA SER A 33 -5.58 6.51 -10.38
C SER A 33 -4.95 7.10 -11.64
N THR A 34 -5.37 8.33 -11.93
CA THR A 34 -4.97 9.13 -13.10
C THR A 34 -4.21 10.41 -12.73
N ASP A 35 -3.81 10.54 -11.47
CA ASP A 35 -3.20 11.72 -10.87
C ASP A 35 -1.74 11.44 -10.42
N SER A 36 -1.28 12.17 -9.40
CA SER A 36 -0.12 11.93 -8.54
C SER A 36 0.29 10.51 -8.20
N THR A 37 -0.76 9.73 -7.93
CA THR A 37 -0.70 8.57 -7.05
C THR A 37 0.29 7.50 -7.52
N PRO A 38 0.36 7.13 -8.81
CA PRO A 38 1.31 6.12 -9.28
C PRO A 38 2.76 6.51 -9.03
N ALA A 39 3.11 7.79 -9.29
CA ALA A 39 4.46 8.28 -9.10
C ALA A 39 4.85 8.29 -7.61
N VAL A 40 3.94 8.76 -6.75
CA VAL A 40 4.16 8.78 -5.30
C VAL A 40 4.28 7.38 -4.74
N ALA A 41 3.41 6.45 -5.14
CA ALA A 41 3.41 5.07 -4.67
C ALA A 41 4.66 4.30 -5.12
N ALA A 42 5.09 4.48 -6.38
CA ALA A 42 6.30 3.88 -6.90
C ALA A 42 7.56 4.40 -6.17
N ALA A 43 7.62 5.71 -5.90
CA ALA A 43 8.70 6.29 -5.11
C ALA A 43 8.76 5.70 -3.69
N LEU A 44 7.62 5.57 -3.01
CA LEU A 44 7.56 4.96 -1.67
C LEU A 44 8.02 3.50 -1.66
N ALA A 45 7.63 2.72 -2.67
CA ALA A 45 8.07 1.33 -2.81
C ALA A 45 9.58 1.20 -3.07
N ALA A 46 10.18 2.17 -3.74
CA ALA A 46 11.63 2.23 -3.95
C ALA A 46 12.40 2.69 -2.70
N GLU A 47 11.83 3.64 -1.94
CA GLU A 47 12.47 4.23 -0.76
C GLU A 47 12.39 3.33 0.48
N LEU A 48 11.28 2.61 0.68
CA LEU A 48 10.96 1.93 1.94
C LEU A 48 10.96 0.41 1.76
N ARG A 49 11.84 -0.28 2.50
CA ARG A 49 11.79 -1.75 2.58
C ARG A 49 10.44 -2.18 3.17
N GLY A 50 9.82 -3.19 2.56
CA GLY A 50 8.55 -3.74 2.99
C GLY A 50 7.33 -3.01 2.41
N VAL A 51 7.53 -1.98 1.59
CA VAL A 51 6.45 -1.35 0.81
C VAL A 51 6.41 -1.94 -0.60
N ARG A 52 5.21 -2.24 -1.09
CA ARG A 52 4.96 -2.67 -2.47
C ARG A 52 3.90 -1.79 -3.09
N TYR A 53 4.03 -1.55 -4.40
CA TYR A 53 3.05 -0.85 -5.21
C TYR A 53 2.43 -1.83 -6.21
N VAL A 54 1.11 -1.86 -6.27
CA VAL A 54 0.35 -2.65 -7.26
C VAL A 54 -0.66 -1.72 -7.92
N ARG A 55 -0.55 -1.57 -9.24
CA ARG A 55 -1.52 -0.83 -10.05
C ARG A 55 -2.57 -1.78 -10.60
N LEU A 56 -3.83 -1.42 -10.45
CA LEU A 56 -4.94 -2.05 -11.14
C LEU A 56 -5.45 -1.10 -12.21
N GLU A 57 -5.58 -1.59 -13.44
CA GLU A 57 -6.04 -0.76 -14.57
C GLU A 57 -7.55 -0.49 -14.55
N GLU A 58 -8.32 -1.34 -13.84
CA GLU A 58 -9.77 -1.21 -13.73
C GLU A 58 -10.20 -0.76 -12.33
N LYS A 59 -11.10 0.24 -12.28
CA LYS A 59 -11.67 0.72 -11.03
C LYS A 59 -12.50 -0.35 -10.32
N GLY A 60 -12.41 -0.35 -9.00
CA GLY A 60 -13.25 -1.07 -8.07
C GLY A 60 -12.49 -1.44 -6.80
N ARG A 61 -12.80 -0.80 -5.66
CA ARG A 61 -12.13 -1.07 -4.38
C ARG A 61 -12.15 -2.55 -3.98
N GLY A 62 -13.30 -3.21 -4.13
CA GLY A 62 -13.42 -4.65 -3.84
C GLY A 62 -12.56 -5.52 -4.76
N ARG A 63 -12.38 -5.10 -6.03
CA ARG A 63 -11.48 -5.75 -6.98
C ARG A 63 -10.02 -5.55 -6.56
N ALA A 64 -9.64 -4.30 -6.28
CA ALA A 64 -8.32 -3.95 -5.79
C ALA A 64 -7.94 -4.81 -4.57
N LEU A 65 -8.79 -4.83 -3.55
CA LEU A 65 -8.58 -5.63 -2.34
C LEU A 65 -8.49 -7.13 -2.64
N ARG A 66 -9.45 -7.67 -3.39
CA ARG A 66 -9.44 -9.10 -3.74
C ARG A 66 -8.15 -9.50 -4.45
N THR A 67 -7.68 -8.69 -5.40
CA THR A 67 -6.44 -8.96 -6.14
C THR A 67 -5.24 -9.00 -5.18
N VAL A 68 -4.98 -7.91 -4.43
CA VAL A 68 -3.78 -7.85 -3.59
C VAL A 68 -3.82 -8.82 -2.40
N TRP A 69 -5.01 -9.20 -1.94
CA TRP A 69 -5.15 -10.21 -0.89
C TRP A 69 -4.90 -11.62 -1.42
N SER A 70 -5.38 -11.94 -2.62
CA SER A 70 -5.20 -13.27 -3.22
C SER A 70 -3.74 -13.54 -3.60
N GLU A 71 -2.96 -12.50 -3.85
CA GLU A 71 -1.53 -12.57 -4.17
C GLU A 71 -0.62 -12.52 -2.92
N SER A 72 -1.20 -12.26 -1.75
CA SER A 72 -0.44 -12.17 -0.51
C SER A 72 -0.21 -13.56 0.10
N ASP A 73 1.04 -13.83 0.45
CA ASP A 73 1.50 -14.98 1.23
C ASP A 73 1.41 -14.74 2.74
N ALA A 74 0.98 -13.55 3.18
CA ALA A 74 0.89 -13.23 4.60
C ALA A 74 -0.30 -13.95 5.26
N PRO A 75 -0.12 -14.54 6.45
CA PRO A 75 -1.18 -15.27 7.15
C PRO A 75 -2.25 -14.34 7.76
N VAL A 76 -1.94 -13.05 7.91
CA VAL A 76 -2.84 -12.03 8.44
C VAL A 76 -2.84 -10.86 7.48
N LEU A 77 -4.04 -10.40 7.11
CA LEU A 77 -4.27 -9.28 6.22
C LEU A 77 -5.07 -8.20 6.96
N ALA A 78 -4.71 -6.95 6.72
CA ALA A 78 -5.41 -5.77 7.22
C ALA A 78 -5.61 -4.78 6.07
N TYR A 79 -6.63 -3.94 6.19
CA TYR A 79 -6.94 -2.89 5.21
C TYR A 79 -7.16 -1.56 5.91
N MET A 80 -6.69 -0.49 5.27
CA MET A 80 -6.97 0.89 5.63
C MET A 80 -7.20 1.72 4.36
N ASP A 81 -8.03 2.75 4.48
CA ASP A 81 -8.16 3.80 3.47
C ASP A 81 -7.15 4.94 3.73
N VAL A 82 -6.88 5.73 2.70
CA VAL A 82 -5.95 6.88 2.72
C VAL A 82 -6.70 8.19 2.52
#